data_AF-A0A1A9NI60-F1
#
_entry.id   AF-A0A1A9NI60-F1
#
_cell.length_a   1.000
_cell.length_b   1.000
_cell.length_c   1.000
_cell.angle_alpha   90.00
_cell.angle_beta   90.00
_cell.angle_gamma   90.00
#
_symmetry.space_group_name_H-M   'P 1'
#
loop_
_entity.id
_entity.type
_entity.pdbx_description
1 polymer ?
#
loop_
_entity_poly.entity_id
_entity_poly.type
_entity_poly.pdbx_seq_one_letter_code
_entity_poly.pdbx_strand_id
1 'polypeptide(L)' 'MDVNTIASQAMAMSIQQTRDAIGIAVLKKTLEVQANNAMALIDALQQPASANNPPNLGNTIDTTA' A
#
# COMPACT_ATOMS: atom_id res chain seq x y z
N MET A 1 -23.81 -42.21 -13.82
CA MET A 1 -24.08 -40.76 -13.93
C MET A 1 -23.27 -39.94 -12.91
N ASP A 2 -22.41 -40.54 -12.09
CA ASP A 2 -21.56 -39.84 -11.10
C ASP A 2 -20.23 -39.29 -11.63
N VAL A 3 -19.68 -39.85 -12.72
CA VAL A 3 -18.35 -39.42 -13.18
C VAL A 3 -18.39 -38.00 -13.76
N ASN A 4 -19.51 -37.63 -14.40
CA ASN A 4 -19.74 -36.27 -14.90
C ASN A 4 -19.96 -35.27 -13.74
N THR A 5 -20.57 -35.68 -12.63
CA THR A 5 -20.78 -34.82 -11.46
C THR A 5 -19.49 -34.63 -10.64
N ILE A 6 -18.61 -35.64 -10.62
CA ILE A 6 -17.28 -35.52 -10.03
C ILE A 6 -16.40 -34.61 -10.90
N ALA A 7 -16.44 -34.76 -12.22
CA ALA A 7 -15.69 -33.91 -13.15
C ALA A 7 -16.14 -32.44 -13.07
N SER A 8 -17.45 -32.17 -12.97
CA SER A 8 -17.95 -30.81 -12.81
C SER A 8 -17.58 -30.18 -11.47
N GLN A 9 -17.59 -30.96 -10.38
CA GLN A 9 -17.12 -30.49 -9.07
C GLN A 9 -15.62 -30.22 -9.05
N ALA A 10 -14.80 -31.10 -9.64
CA ALA A 10 -13.36 -30.89 -9.76
C ALA A 10 -13.04 -29.61 -10.56
N MET A 11 -13.78 -29.36 -11.65
CA MET A 11 -13.68 -28.10 -12.41
C MET A 11 -14.09 -26.90 -11.56
N ALA A 12 -15.21 -26.98 -10.82
CA ALA A 12 -15.64 -25.90 -9.93
C ALA A 12 -14.60 -25.58 -8.85
N MET A 13 -13.98 -26.59 -8.25
CA MET A 13 -12.90 -26.43 -7.27
C MET A 13 -11.66 -25.79 -7.89
N SER A 14 -11.26 -26.22 -9.09
CA SER A 14 -10.12 -25.63 -9.81
C SER A 14 -10.34 -24.15 -10.14
N ILE A 15 -11.56 -23.79 -10.56
CA ILE A 15 -11.95 -22.40 -10.83
C ILE A 15 -11.89 -21.59 -9.53
N GLN A 16 -12.38 -22.13 -8.42
CA GLN A 16 -12.37 -21.46 -7.13
C GLN A 16 -10.94 -21.20 -6.63
N GLN A 17 -10.07 -22.21 -6.66
CA GLN A 17 -8.65 -22.06 -6.31
C GLN A 17 -7.96 -20.99 -7.16
N THR A 18 -8.28 -20.95 -8.46
CA THR A 18 -7.73 -19.94 -9.37
C THR A 18 -8.21 -18.54 -8.99
N ARG A 19 -9.50 -18.37 -8.67
CA ARG A 19 -10.06 -17.09 -8.22
C ARG A 19 -9.41 -16.61 -6.92
N ASP A 20 -9.20 -17.52 -5.96
CA ASP A 20 -8.57 -17.19 -4.68
C ASP A 20 -7.11 -16.77 -4.89
N ALA A 21 -6.36 -17.50 -5.73
CA ALA A 21 -4.98 -17.16 -6.08
C ALA A 21 -4.89 -15.79 -6.75
N ILE A 22 -5.80 -15.48 -7.69
CA ILE A 22 -5.89 -14.17 -8.32
C ILE A 22 -6.22 -13.09 -7.30
N GLY A 23 -7.20 -13.33 -6.41
CA GLY A 23 -7.58 -12.37 -5.37
C GLY A 23 -6.40 -12.00 -4.46
N ILE A 24 -5.63 -13.00 -4.03
CA ILE A 24 -4.41 -12.79 -3.24
C ILE A 24 -3.35 -12.05 -4.06
N ALA A 25 -3.16 -12.41 -5.34
CA ALA A 25 -2.18 -11.74 -6.20
C ALA A 25 -2.52 -10.26 -6.43
N VAL A 26 -3.80 -9.94 -6.64
CA VAL A 26 -4.28 -8.56 -6.76
C VAL A 26 -4.07 -7.81 -5.45
N LEU A 27 -4.43 -8.40 -4.30
CA LEU A 27 -4.20 -7.79 -2.98
C LEU A 27 -2.71 -7.51 -2.73
N LYS A 28 -1.82 -8.44 -3.07
CA LYS A 28 -0.38 -8.20 -2.98
C LYS A 28 0.05 -7.05 -3.89
N LYS A 29 -0.45 -7.03 -5.12
CA LYS A 29 -0.11 -5.99 -6.08
C LYS A 29 -0.61 -4.61 -5.63
N THR A 30 -1.79 -4.51 -5.03
CA THR A 30 -2.31 -3.24 -4.51
C THR A 30 -1.46 -2.73 -3.35
N LEU A 31 -1.02 -3.62 -2.45
CA LEU A 31 -0.11 -3.26 -1.36
C LEU A 31 1.25 -2.78 -1.89
N GLU A 32 1.82 -3.47 -2.87
CA GLU A 32 3.07 -3.04 -3.52
C GLU A 32 2.94 -1.67 -4.19
N VAL A 33 1.85 -1.44 -4.95
CA VAL A 33 1.59 -0.16 -5.60
C VAL A 33 1.38 0.95 -4.58
N GLN A 34 0.67 0.69 -3.48
CA GLN A 34 0.49 1.65 -2.40
C GLN A 34 1.83 2.05 -1.77
N ALA A 35 2.70 1.07 -1.49
CA ALA A 35 4.03 1.33 -0.94
C ALA A 35 4.89 2.17 -1.91
N ASN A 36 4.90 1.80 -3.20
CA ASN A 36 5.63 2.56 -4.22
C ASN A 36 5.12 4.00 -4.36
N ASN A 37 3.79 4.19 -4.33
CA ASN A 37 3.21 5.52 -4.38
C ASN A 37 3.56 6.35 -3.14
N ALA A 38 3.58 5.74 -1.95
CA ALA A 38 4.00 6.42 -0.73
C ALA A 38 5.47 6.85 -0.80
N MET A 39 6.37 6.02 -1.33
CA MET A 39 7.77 6.40 -1.55
C MET A 39 7.90 7.55 -2.55
N ALA A 40 7.18 7.48 -3.68
CA ALA A 40 7.19 8.55 -4.68
C ALA A 40 6.69 9.88 -4.10
N LEU A 41 5.69 9.86 -3.21
CA LEU A 41 5.25 11.05 -2.49
C LEU A 41 6.32 11.61 -1.56
N ILE A 42 7.06 10.75 -0.85
CA ILE A 42 8.18 11.16 0.00
C ILE A 42 9.31 11.78 -0.83
N ASP A 43 9.68 11.15 -1.95
CA ASP A 43 10.72 11.68 -2.84
C ASP A 43 10.30 12.98 -3.53
N ALA A 44 9.00 13.14 -3.79
CA ALA A 44 8.44 14.38 -4.33
C ALA A 44 8.40 15.52 -3.31
N LEU A 45 8.60 15.25 -2.01
CA LEU A 45 8.80 16.32 -1.04
C LEU A 45 10.13 17.01 -1.38
N GLN A 46 10.02 18.25 -1.88
CA GLN A 46 11.17 19.12 -2.03
C GLN A 46 11.86 19.24 -0.66
N GLN A 47 13.18 19.10 -0.64
CA GLN A 47 13.98 19.34 0.56
C GLN A 47 13.51 20.68 1.15
N PRO A 48 13.12 20.74 2.44
CA PRO A 48 12.56 21.96 3.01
C PRO A 48 13.54 23.08 2.70
N ALA A 49 13.07 24.08 1.94
CA ALA A 49 13.88 25.21 1.53
C ALA A 49 14.63 25.66 2.77
N SER A 50 15.97 25.64 2.71
CA SER A 50 16.89 25.91 3.82
C SER A 50 16.24 26.92 4.72
N ALA A 51 15.80 26.50 5.90
CA ALA A 51 14.89 27.28 6.71
C ALA A 51 15.48 28.68 6.83
N ASN A 52 14.85 29.67 6.18
CA ASN A 52 15.31 31.05 6.13
C ASN A 52 14.94 31.71 7.46
N ASN A 53 15.30 31.01 8.53
CA ASN A 53 15.02 31.38 9.89
C ASN A 53 15.95 32.54 10.19
N PRO A 54 15.43 33.72 10.56
CA PRO A 54 16.27 34.82 10.97
C PRO A 54 17.14 34.38 12.16
N PRO A 55 18.35 34.96 12.34
CA PRO A 55 19.35 34.50 13.30
C PRO A 55 18.89 34.40 14.77
N ASN A 56 17.73 34.97 15.08
CA ASN A 56 17.13 35.10 16.40
C ASN A 56 15.83 34.30 16.59
N LEU A 57 15.45 33.43 15.63
CA LEU A 57 14.27 32.58 15.78
C LEU A 57 14.55 31.45 16.79
N GLY A 58 13.76 31.38 17.87
CA GLY A 58 13.92 30.38 18.95
C GLY A 58 14.65 30.86 20.21
N ASN A 59 15.06 32.14 20.28
CA ASN A 59 15.73 32.71 21.45
C ASN A 59 14.78 33.10 22.60
N THR A 60 13.48 33.17 22.34
CA THR A 60 12.47 33.50 23.35
C THR A 60 11.46 32.35 23.42
N ILE A 61 11.44 31.67 24.57
CA ILE A 61 10.35 30.77 24.95
C ILE A 61 9.50 31.55 25.94
N ASP A 62 8.25 31.85 25.59
CA ASP A 62 7.29 32.43 26.53
C ASP A 62 6.86 31.34 27.53
N THR A 63 7.57 31.24 28.67
CA THR A 63 7.12 30.46 29.82
C THR A 63 6.13 31.31 30.62
N THR A 64 4.86 30.95 30.59
CA THR A 64 3.87 31.41 31.57
C THR A 64 3.97 30.53 32.82
N ALA A 65 4.19 31.13 33.99
CA ALA A 65 4.16 30.45 35.29
C ALA A 65 2.73 30.34 35.85
#